data_AF-A0A0D2MAD8-F1
#
_entry.id   AF-A0A0D2MAD8-F1
#
_cell.length_a   1.000
_cell.length_b   1.000
_cell.length_c   1.000
_cell.angle_alpha   90.00
_cell.angle_beta   90.00
_cell.angle_gamma   90.00
#
_symmetry.space_group_name_H-M   'P 1'
#
loop_
_entity.id
_entity.type
_entity.pdbx_description
1 polymer ?
#
loop_
_entity_poly.entity_id
_entity_poly.type
_entity_poly.pdbx_seq_one_letter_code
_entity_poly.pdbx_strand_id
1 'polypeptide(L)'
;MHETGAYLISNGTLLVLWLGRSADPGWVAQVLGPEGANPSADVSALPLEPPRQGSALSQRLCALLAELRRGRPAMQPAFAVRQGTPAEAVAVPLLVEDRAAGQMSYTDFLLAVLKQVLTK
;
A
#
# COMPACT_ATOMS: atom_id res chain seq x y z
N MET A 1 10.02 -1.02 1.95
CA MET A 1 9.45 -1.46 0.65
C MET A 1 10.45 -1.16 -0.45
N HIS A 2 10.62 -2.04 -1.44
CA HIS A 2 11.62 -1.85 -2.51
C HIS A 2 11.14 -0.90 -3.62
N GLU A 3 12.04 -0.09 -4.19
CA GLU A 3 11.70 0.95 -5.19
C GLU A 3 11.15 0.39 -6.51
N THR A 4 11.40 -0.88 -6.82
CA THR A 4 10.86 -1.57 -8.00
C THR A 4 9.66 -2.47 -7.68
N GLY A 5 9.27 -2.53 -6.40
CA GLY A 5 8.22 -3.43 -5.93
C GLY A 5 6.83 -2.81 -5.97
N ALA A 6 5.82 -3.67 -5.85
CA ALA A 6 4.44 -3.29 -5.58
C ALA A 6 3.93 -4.11 -4.39
N TYR A 7 3.27 -3.44 -3.43
CA TYR A 7 2.83 -4.05 -2.18
C TYR A 7 1.39 -3.65 -1.87
N LEU A 8 0.58 -4.58 -1.41
CA LEU A 8 -0.78 -4.31 -0.95
C LEU A 8 -0.80 -4.23 0.58
N ILE A 9 -1.26 -3.11 1.12
CA ILE A 9 -1.36 -2.83 2.55
C ILE A 9 -2.84 -2.86 2.94
N SER A 10 -3.18 -3.56 4.01
CA SER A 10 -4.54 -3.63 4.57
C SER A 10 -4.51 -3.41 6.06
N ASN A 11 -5.31 -2.46 6.56
CA ASN A 11 -5.51 -2.26 8.00
C ASN A 11 -6.92 -2.68 8.48
N GLY A 12 -7.71 -3.34 7.61
CA GLY A 12 -9.08 -3.73 7.91
C GLY A 12 -10.15 -2.66 7.61
N THR A 13 -9.77 -1.40 7.34
CA THR A 13 -10.69 -0.33 6.90
C THR A 13 -10.34 0.21 5.51
N LEU A 14 -9.08 0.15 5.09
CA LEU A 14 -8.59 0.59 3.78
C LEU A 14 -7.63 -0.43 3.16
N LEU A 15 -7.52 -0.40 1.84
CA LEU A 15 -6.60 -1.19 1.03
C LEU A 15 -5.77 -0.25 0.17
N VAL A 16 -4.44 -0.26 0.34
CA VAL A 16 -3.53 0.62 -0.42
C VAL A 16 -2.57 -0.23 -1.23
N LEU A 17 -2.62 -0.08 -2.56
CA LEU A 17 -1.58 -0.60 -3.43
C LEU A 17 -0.43 0.42 -3.50
N TRP A 18 0.63 0.17 -2.74
CA TRP A 18 1.84 0.97 -2.80
C TRP A 18 2.71 0.53 -3.98
N LEU A 19 3.09 1.49 -4.82
CA LEU A 19 3.97 1.30 -5.97
C LEU A 19 5.31 1.98 -5.71
N GLY A 20 6.41 1.23 -5.87
CA GLY A 20 7.74 1.81 -5.85
C GLY A 20 7.93 2.80 -7.00
N ARG A 21 8.83 3.78 -6.80
CA ARG A 21 9.07 4.84 -7.79
C ARG A 21 9.48 4.32 -9.17
N SER A 22 10.16 3.18 -9.18
CA SER A 22 10.71 2.48 -10.34
C SER A 22 10.02 1.13 -10.55
N ALA A 23 8.76 0.99 -10.09
CA ALA A 23 7.94 -0.19 -10.40
C ALA A 23 7.80 -0.34 -11.92
N ASP A 24 7.84 -1.59 -12.40
CA ASP A 24 7.79 -1.91 -13.83
C ASP A 24 6.56 -1.27 -14.51
N PRO A 25 6.74 -0.34 -15.47
CA PRO A 25 5.63 0.30 -16.17
C PRO A 25 4.71 -0.70 -16.88
N GLY A 26 5.22 -1.85 -17.35
CA GLY A 26 4.42 -2.90 -17.97
C GLY A 26 3.48 -3.59 -16.96
N TRP A 27 4.00 -3.90 -15.78
CA TRP A 27 3.20 -4.39 -14.65
C TRP A 27 2.14 -3.35 -14.23
N VAL A 28 2.55 -2.09 -14.08
CA VAL A 28 1.61 -1.01 -13.68
C VAL A 28 0.54 -0.81 -14.76
N ALA A 29 0.89 -0.87 -16.04
CA ALA A 29 -0.07 -0.78 -17.14
C ALA A 29 -1.13 -1.90 -17.08
N GLN A 30 -0.72 -3.12 -16.76
CA GLN A 30 -1.65 -4.24 -16.61
C GLN A 30 -2.61 -4.05 -15.43
N VAL A 31 -2.19 -3.38 -14.35
CA VAL A 31 -3.03 -3.15 -13.16
C VAL A 31 -3.87 -1.88 -13.25
N LEU A 32 -3.26 -0.76 -13.63
CA LEU A 32 -3.85 0.58 -13.62
C LEU A 32 -4.29 1.08 -15.00
N GLY A 33 -3.99 0.32 -16.06
CA GLY A 33 -4.22 0.75 -17.43
C GLY A 33 -3.03 1.53 -17.99
N PRO A 34 -3.04 1.83 -19.31
CA PRO A 34 -1.91 2.47 -19.98
C PRO A 34 -1.53 3.83 -19.36
N GLU A 35 -2.49 4.55 -18.78
CA GLU A 35 -2.25 5.82 -18.07
C GLU A 35 -1.32 5.64 -16.87
N GLY A 36 -1.46 4.54 -16.12
CA GLY A 36 -0.62 4.24 -14.95
C GLY A 36 0.83 3.93 -15.30
N ALA A 37 1.13 3.59 -16.57
CA ALA A 37 2.48 3.35 -17.03
C ALA A 37 3.34 4.63 -17.03
N ASN A 38 2.69 5.80 -17.12
CA ASN A 38 3.38 7.09 -17.03
C ASN A 38 3.85 7.32 -15.58
N PRO A 39 5.17 7.48 -15.32
CA PRO A 39 5.69 7.75 -13.98
C PRO A 39 5.15 9.04 -13.34
N SER A 40 4.71 10.00 -14.14
CA SER A 40 4.13 11.27 -13.70
C SER A 40 2.61 11.23 -13.52
N ALA A 41 1.95 10.11 -13.84
CA ALA A 41 0.51 9.98 -13.64
C ALA A 41 0.17 9.95 -12.15
N ASP A 42 -0.93 10.62 -11.79
CA ASP A 42 -1.54 10.48 -10.48
C ASP A 42 -2.27 9.13 -10.39
N VAL A 43 -1.54 8.10 -9.97
CA VAL A 43 -2.07 6.75 -9.81
C VAL A 43 -3.17 6.65 -8.77
N SER A 44 -3.30 7.63 -7.87
CA SER A 44 -4.33 7.62 -6.82
C SER A 44 -5.73 7.92 -7.37
N ALA A 45 -5.80 8.60 -8.52
CA ALA A 45 -7.04 8.83 -9.25
C ALA A 45 -7.43 7.65 -10.16
N LEU A 46 -6.54 6.68 -10.38
CA LEU A 46 -6.79 5.54 -11.24
C LEU A 46 -7.50 4.41 -10.47
N PRO A 47 -8.64 3.92 -10.95
CA PRO A 47 -9.42 2.92 -10.21
C PRO A 47 -8.73 1.56 -10.26
N LEU A 48 -8.60 0.85 -9.12
CA LEU A 48 -8.10 -0.54 -9.11
C LEU A 48 -9.13 -1.57 -9.60
N GLU A 49 -10.41 -1.22 -9.48
CA GLU A 49 -11.57 -2.04 -9.80
C GLU A 49 -12.53 -1.23 -10.70
N PRO A 50 -13.32 -1.86 -11.59
CA PRO A 50 -13.39 -3.30 -11.87
C PRO A 50 -12.15 -3.87 -12.57
N PRO A 51 -12.01 -5.21 -12.66
CA PRO A 51 -10.89 -5.83 -13.36
C PRO A 51 -10.85 -5.41 -14.83
N ARG A 52 -9.65 -5.09 -15.32
CA ARG A 52 -9.48 -4.68 -16.73
C ARG A 52 -9.60 -5.86 -17.68
N GLN A 53 -10.26 -5.61 -18.79
CA GLN A 53 -10.39 -6.58 -19.87
C GLN A 53 -9.01 -6.94 -20.43
N GLY A 54 -8.74 -8.23 -20.62
CA GLY A 54 -7.47 -8.71 -21.16
C GLY A 54 -6.29 -8.71 -20.18
N SER A 55 -6.46 -8.25 -18.94
CA SER A 55 -5.39 -8.27 -17.92
C SER A 55 -5.64 -9.34 -16.85
N ALA A 56 -4.95 -10.48 -16.98
CA ALA A 56 -4.95 -11.53 -15.96
C ALA A 56 -4.37 -11.04 -14.61
N LEU A 57 -3.51 -10.02 -14.63
CA LEU A 57 -2.95 -9.43 -13.42
C LEU A 57 -3.99 -8.57 -12.68
N SER A 58 -4.73 -7.72 -13.39
CA SER A 58 -5.82 -6.93 -12.81
C SER A 58 -6.93 -7.83 -12.26
N GLN A 59 -7.28 -8.90 -12.97
CA GLN A 59 -8.23 -9.92 -12.50
C GLN A 59 -7.77 -10.57 -11.19
N ARG A 60 -6.51 -11.01 -11.11
CA ARG A 60 -5.93 -11.59 -9.89
C ARG A 60 -5.92 -10.59 -8.73
N LEU A 61 -5.58 -9.32 -8.99
CA LEU A 61 -5.62 -8.28 -7.97
C LEU A 61 -7.05 -8.06 -7.44
N CYS A 62 -8.04 -7.94 -8.33
CA CYS A 62 -9.44 -7.76 -7.92
C CYS A 62 -9.96 -8.96 -7.11
N ALA A 63 -9.59 -10.18 -7.49
CA ALA A 63 -9.93 -11.38 -6.72
C ALA A 63 -9.29 -11.35 -5.32
N LEU A 64 -8.02 -10.92 -5.20
CA LEU A 64 -7.36 -10.73 -3.91
C LEU A 64 -8.06 -9.66 -3.06
N LEU A 65 -8.47 -8.53 -3.65
CA LEU A 65 -9.22 -7.48 -2.95
C LEU A 65 -10.57 -8.00 -2.45
N ALA A 66 -11.27 -8.81 -3.25
CA ALA A 66 -12.53 -9.45 -2.86
C ALA A 66 -12.34 -10.41 -1.69
N GLU A 67 -11.28 -11.24 -1.71
CA GLU A 67 -10.95 -12.15 -0.61
C GLU A 67 -10.59 -11.40 0.68
N LEU A 68 -9.84 -10.30 0.60
CA LEU A 68 -9.51 -9.48 1.77
C LEU A 68 -10.75 -8.83 2.41
N ARG A 69 -11.75 -8.50 1.59
CA ARG A 69 -13.05 -7.97 2.04
C ARG A 69 -14.01 -9.05 2.52
N ARG A 70 -13.73 -10.33 2.26
CA ARG A 70 -14.64 -11.43 2.62
C ARG A 70 -14.86 -11.48 4.13
N GLY A 71 -16.12 -11.40 4.54
CA GLY A 71 -16.51 -11.41 5.96
C GLY A 71 -16.25 -10.10 6.72
N ARG A 72 -15.86 -9.01 6.02
CA ARG A 72 -15.76 -7.68 6.63
C ARG A 72 -17.15 -7.01 6.66
N PRO A 73 -17.51 -6.32 7.76
CA PRO A 73 -18.82 -5.69 7.88
C PRO A 73 -18.98 -4.45 7.00
N ALA A 74 -17.88 -3.80 6.61
CA ALA A 74 -17.86 -2.60 5.79
C ALA A 74 -16.99 -2.78 4.55
N MET A 75 -17.37 -2.13 3.46
CA MET A 75 -16.57 -2.07 2.24
C MET A 75 -15.32 -1.21 2.48
N GLN A 76 -14.16 -1.78 2.23
CA GLN A 76 -12.88 -1.09 2.36
C GLN A 76 -12.51 -0.43 1.01
N PRO A 77 -12.31 0.90 0.93
CA PRO A 77 -11.80 1.54 -0.28
C PRO A 77 -10.43 1.00 -0.66
N ALA A 78 -10.20 0.82 -1.97
CA ALA A 78 -8.95 0.35 -2.54
C ALA A 78 -8.42 1.36 -3.57
N PHE A 79 -7.19 1.82 -3.41
CA PHE A 79 -6.55 2.76 -4.33
C PHE A 79 -5.04 2.57 -4.36
N ALA A 80 -4.39 3.08 -5.41
CA ALA A 80 -2.94 3.03 -5.54
C ALA A 80 -2.28 4.32 -5.03
N VAL A 81 -1.05 4.21 -4.54
CA VAL A 81 -0.16 5.34 -4.25
C VAL A 81 1.20 5.03 -4.83
N ARG A 82 1.98 6.07 -5.16
CA ARG A 82 3.34 5.91 -5.70
C ARG A 82 4.37 6.56 -4.79
N GLN A 83 5.49 5.88 -4.59
CA GLN A 83 6.61 6.37 -3.80
C GLN A 83 7.10 7.73 -4.30
N GLY A 84 7.29 8.68 -3.38
CA GLY A 84 7.73 10.04 -3.67
C GLY A 84 6.60 11.00 -4.09
N THR A 85 5.35 10.53 -4.16
CA THR A 85 4.18 11.40 -4.39
C THR A 85 3.55 11.82 -3.05
N PRO A 86 2.85 12.97 -2.99
CA PRO A 86 2.14 13.36 -1.77
C PRO A 86 1.14 12.31 -1.25
N ALA A 87 0.54 11.53 -2.15
CA ALA A 87 -0.41 10.48 -1.80
C ALA A 87 0.22 9.33 -0.98
N GLU A 88 1.54 9.12 -1.06
CA GLU A 88 2.26 8.14 -0.24
C GLU A 88 2.09 8.39 1.26
N ALA A 89 1.82 9.63 1.68
CA ALA A 89 1.61 9.99 3.08
C ALA A 89 0.48 9.18 3.75
N VAL A 90 -0.45 8.61 2.98
CA VAL A 90 -1.50 7.71 3.49
C VAL A 90 -0.96 6.32 3.86
N ALA A 91 0.10 5.85 3.20
CA ALA A 91 0.70 4.55 3.45
C ALA A 91 1.65 4.55 4.66
N VAL A 92 2.36 5.66 4.89
CA VAL A 92 3.41 5.75 5.94
C VAL A 92 2.88 5.39 7.34
N PRO A 93 1.73 5.91 7.83
CA PRO A 93 1.21 5.56 9.16
C PRO A 93 0.79 4.10 9.31
N LEU A 94 0.66 3.35 8.20
CA LEU A 94 0.31 1.93 8.22
C LEU A 94 1.54 1.04 8.49
N LEU A 95 2.75 1.61 8.43
CA LEU A 95 4.02 0.94 8.70
C LEU A 95 4.36 1.06 10.18
N VAL A 96 3.58 0.34 11.01
CA VAL A 96 3.58 0.49 12.48
C VAL A 96 4.91 0.17 13.17
N GLU A 97 5.84 -0.50 12.48
CA GLU A 97 7.17 -0.80 13.01
C GLU A 97 8.17 0.34 12.79
N ASP A 98 7.91 1.19 11.78
CA ASP A 98 8.77 2.31 11.42
C ASP A 98 8.55 3.49 12.36
N ARG A 99 9.56 4.36 12.43
CA ARG A 99 9.45 5.62 13.17
C ARG A 99 8.56 6.60 12.40
N ALA A 100 7.53 7.12 13.07
CA ALA A 100 6.67 8.19 12.55
C ALA A 100 6.72 9.43 13.45
N ALA A 101 6.17 10.54 12.97
CA ALA A 101 6.12 11.80 13.72
C ALA A 101 5.38 11.59 15.05
N GLY A 102 6.10 11.79 16.17
CA GLY A 102 5.54 11.60 17.51
C GLY A 102 5.38 10.14 17.96
N GLN A 103 5.91 9.16 17.21
CA GLN A 103 5.83 7.74 17.54
C GLN A 103 7.23 7.10 17.55
N MET A 104 7.43 6.14 18.46
CA MET A 104 8.63 5.31 18.50
C MET A 104 8.58 4.28 17.37
N SER A 105 9.73 3.92 16.80
CA SER A 105 9.82 2.67 16.05
C SER A 105 9.61 1.49 16.99
N TYR A 106 9.40 0.30 16.42
CA TYR A 106 9.35 -0.94 17.18
C TYR A 106 10.64 -1.16 18.01
N THR A 107 11.81 -0.90 17.42
CA THR A 107 13.10 -1.05 18.12
C THR A 107 13.27 -0.05 19.27
N ASP A 108 12.88 1.21 19.06
CA ASP A 108 12.90 2.24 20.10
C ASP A 108 11.96 1.88 21.25
N PHE A 109 10.77 1.37 20.92
CA PHE A 109 9.79 0.90 21.89
C PHE A 109 10.34 -0.24 22.76
N LEU A 110 10.94 -1.27 22.14
CA LEU A 110 11.56 -2.38 22.88
C LEU A 110 12.66 -1.90 23.83
N LEU A 111 13.52 -0.97 23.38
CA LEU A 111 14.55 -0.38 24.22
C LEU A 111 13.96 0.42 25.39
N ALA A 112 12.88 1.16 25.16
CA ALA A 112 12.18 1.89 26.21
C ALA A 112 11.60 0.95 27.27
N VAL A 113 10.94 -0.12 26.85
CA VAL A 113 10.40 -1.17 27.75
C VAL A 113 11.52 -1.84 28.53
N LEU A 114 12.61 -2.23 27.87
CA LEU A 114 13.75 -2.87 28.53
C LEU A 114 14.34 -1.98 29.63
N LYS A 115 14.55 -0.69 29.34
CA LYS A 115 15.02 0.28 30.36
C LYS A 115 14.06 0.37 31.53
N GLN A 116 12.74 0.45 31.29
CA GLN A 116 11.75 0.51 32.35
C GLN A 116 11.74 -0.74 33.24
N VAL A 117 11.97 -1.93 32.66
CA VAL A 117 12.06 -3.18 33.41
C VAL A 117 13.34 -3.24 34.25
N LEU A 118 14.48 -2.81 33.71
CA LEU A 118 15.79 -2.85 34.40
C LEU A 118 15.95 -1.76 35.49
N THR A 119 15.13 -0.71 35.47
CA THR A 119 15.17 0.36 36.48
C THR A 119 14.24 0.07 37.67
N LYS A 120 13.58 -1.11 37.69
CA LYS A 120 12.88 -1.67 38.84
C LYS A 120 13.79 -2.63 39.59
#